data_AF-A0A352RUI8-F1
#
_entry.id   AF-A0A352RUI8-F1
#
_cell.length_a   1.000
_cell.length_b   1.000
_cell.length_c   1.000
_cell.angle_alpha   90.00
_cell.angle_beta   90.00
_cell.angle_gamma   90.00
#
_symmetry.space_group_name_H-M   'P 1'
#
loop_
_entity.id
_entity.type
_entity.pdbx_description
1 polymer ?
#
loop_
_entity_poly.entity_id
_entity_poly.type
_entity_poly.pdbx_seq_one_letter_code
_entity_poly.pdbx_strand_id
1 'polypeptide(L)' 'PFEIGTSERDQWMRCMALAMQDVGLSEDLQMRLMQALFQTADWMRNVQR' A
#
# COMPACT_ATOMS: atom_id res chain seq x y z
N PRO A 1 14.13 -13.54 -2.93
CA PRO A 1 12.71 -13.23 -3.19
C PRO A 1 11.89 -13.46 -1.92
N PHE A 2 10.90 -12.61 -1.64
CA PHE A 2 9.98 -12.78 -0.50
C PHE A 2 8.60 -13.18 -1.02
N GLU A 3 7.87 -14.02 -0.30
CA GLU A 3 6.49 -14.35 -0.66
C GLU A 3 5.59 -13.15 -0.36
N ILE A 4 4.89 -12.65 -1.38
CA ILE A 4 3.97 -11.53 -1.26
C ILE A 4 2.63 -11.98 -1.83
N GLY A 5 1.68 -12.26 -0.93
CA GLY A 5 0.29 -12.56 -1.25
C GLY A 5 -0.60 -11.34 -1.01
N THR A 6 -1.91 -11.61 -0.94
CA THR A 6 -2.91 -10.56 -0.73
C THR A 6 -2.80 -9.96 0.66
N SER A 7 -2.58 -10.80 1.68
CA SER A 7 -2.46 -10.36 3.07
C SER A 7 -1.26 -9.44 3.29
N GLU A 8 -0.09 -9.80 2.76
CA GLU A 8 1.13 -9.00 2.88
C GLU A 8 0.98 -7.65 2.17
N ARG A 9 0.34 -7.65 0.99
CA ARG A 9 0.02 -6.41 0.24
C ARG A 9 -0.93 -5.51 1.03
N ASP A 10 -1.98 -6.07 1.62
CA ASP A 10 -2.96 -5.31 2.41
C ASP A 10 -2.36 -4.72 3.69
N GLN A 11 -1.53 -5.50 4.39
CA GLN A 11 -0.81 -5.03 5.57
C GLN A 11 0.13 -3.87 5.22
N TRP A 12 0.87 -4.00 4.12
CA TRP A 12 1.74 -2.93 3.65
C TRP A 12 0.96 -1.66 3.28
N MET A 13 -0.17 -1.79 2.57
CA MET A 13 -1.05 -0.66 2.25
C MET A 13 -1.60 0.03 3.50
N ARG A 14 -1.95 -0.74 4.53
CA ARG A 14 -2.38 -0.18 5.83
C ARG A 14 -1.27 0.62 6.50
N CYS A 15 -0.04 0.13 6.48
CA CYS A 15 1.11 0.86 7.01
C CYS A 15 1.35 2.16 6.24
N MET A 16 1.21 2.18 4.92
CA MET A 16 1.34 3.41 4.13
C MET A 16 0.24 4.42 4.45
N ALA A 17 -1.02 3.97 4.61
CA ALA A 17 -2.11 4.85 5.01
C ALA A 17 -1.84 5.50 6.38
N LEU A 18 -1.37 4.73 7.36
CA LEU A 18 -0.99 5.26 8.68
C LEU A 18 0.18 6.24 8.58
N ALA A 19 1.24 5.89 7.84
CA ALA A 19 2.40 6.75 7.67
C ALA A 19 2.03 8.10 7.05
N MET A 20 1.10 8.13 6.09
CA MET A 20 0.65 9.37 5.47
C MET A 20 -0.16 10.25 6.43
N GLN A 21 -0.89 9.65 7.38
CA GLN A 21 -1.56 10.37 8.46
C GLN A 21 -0.54 10.91 9.45
N ASP A 22 0.45 10.09 9.85
CA ASP A 22 1.48 10.46 10.81
C ASP A 22 2.34 11.65 10.35
N VAL A 23 2.64 11.75 9.06
CA VAL A 23 3.39 12.88 8.49
C VAL A 23 2.50 14.07 8.08
N GLY A 24 1.18 13.96 8.27
CA GLY A 24 0.23 15.06 8.05
C GLY A 24 0.01 15.45 6.59
N LEU A 25 -0.01 14.48 5.65
CA LEU A 25 -0.35 14.79 4.25
C LEU A 25 -1.80 15.27 4.12
N SER A 26 -2.07 16.16 3.15
CA SER A 26 -3.43 16.56 2.83
C SER A 26 -4.25 15.38 2.30
N GLU A 27 -5.55 15.34 2.59
CA GLU A 27 -6.43 14.24 2.19
C GLU A 27 -6.42 13.97 0.68
N ASP A 28 -6.42 15.01 -0.16
CA ASP A 28 -6.32 14.87 -1.62
C ASP A 28 -5.02 14.17 -2.04
N LEU A 29 -3.90 14.52 -1.40
CA LEU A 29 -2.61 13.88 -1.67
C LEU A 29 -2.59 12.44 -1.16
N GLN A 30 -3.16 12.16 0.02
CA GLN A 30 -3.29 10.81 0.55
C GLN A 30 -4.07 9.91 -0.42
N MET A 31 -5.21 10.37 -0.94
CA MET A 31 -6.02 9.60 -1.89
C MET A 31 -5.27 9.27 -3.18
N ARG A 32 -4.58 10.26 -3.77
CA ARG A 32 -3.78 10.05 -4.98
C ARG A 32 -2.65 9.06 -4.75
N LEU A 33 -1.93 9.20 -3.64
CA LEU A 33 -0.85 8.28 -3.27
C LEU A 33 -1.37 6.87 -3.00
N MET A 34 -2.49 6.72 -2.28
CA MET A 34 -3.10 5.41 -2.05
C MET A 34 -3.44 4.68 -3.35
N GLN A 35 -3.99 5.39 -4.35
CA GLN A 35 -4.29 4.80 -5.65
C GLN A 35 -3.02 4.38 -6.40
N ALA A 36 -2.00 5.23 -6.42
CA ALA A 36 -0.73 4.93 -7.08
C ALA A 36 -0.01 3.75 -6.42
N LEU A 37 0.08 3.76 -5.08
CA LEU A 37 0.74 2.73 -4.29
C LEU A 37 0.02 1.39 -4.39
N PHE A 38 -1.32 1.38 -4.45
CA PHE A 38 -2.08 0.15 -4.61
C PHE A 38 -1.70 -0.61 -5.88
N GLN A 39 -1.61 0.09 -7.02
CA GLN A 39 -1.25 -0.53 -8.29
C GLN A 39 0.16 -1.14 -8.25
N THR A 40 1.12 -0.41 -7.67
CA THR A 40 2.49 -0.92 -7.48
C THR A 40 2.51 -2.13 -6.55
N ALA A 41 1.82 -2.06 -5.41
CA ALA A 41 1.82 -3.13 -4.42
C ALA A 41 1.10 -4.39 -4.95
N ASP A 42 0.04 -4.23 -5.75
CA ASP A 42 -0.65 -5.36 -6.37
C ASP A 42 0.22 -6.08 -7.41
N TRP A 43 1.02 -5.33 -8.18
CA TRP A 43 2.01 -5.87 -9.13
C TRP A 43 3.14 -6.65 -8.45
N MET A 44 3.52 -6.27 -7.23
CA MET A 44 4.59 -6.95 -6.47
C MET A 44 4.20 -8.33 -5.93
N ARG A 45 2.90 -8.69 -5.94
CA ARG A 45 2.45 -10.00 -5.49
C ARG A 45 3.00 -11.10 -6.39
N ASN A 46 3.47 -12.18 -5.78
CA ASN A 46 4.09 -13.30 -6.48
C ASN A 46 3.55 -14.68 -6.06
N VAL A 47 2.54 -14.72 -5.18
CA VAL A 47 1.85 -15.94 -4.75
C VAL A 47 0.33 -15.72 -4.68
N GLN A 48 -0.45 -16.75 -5.01
CA GLN A 48 -1.90 -16.76 -4.84
C GLN A 48 -2.28 -17.30 -3.45
N ARG A 49 -2.14 -16.47 -2.43
CA ARG A 49 -2.63 -16.72 -1.06
C ARG A 49 -3.06 -15.42 -0.38
#